data_AF-A0A257CMU7-F1
#
_entry.id   AF-A0A257CMU7-F1
#
_cell.length_a   1.000
_cell.length_b   1.000
_cell.length_c   1.000
_cell.angle_alpha   90.00
_cell.angle_beta   90.00
_cell.angle_gamma   90.00
#
_symmetry.space_group_name_H-M   'P 1'
#
loop_
_entity.id
_entity.type
_entity.pdbx_description
1 polymer ?
#
loop_
_entity_poly.entity_id
_entity_poly.type
_entity_poly.pdbx_seq_one_letter_code
_entity_poly.pdbx_strand_id
1 'polypeptide(L)'
;MQLAELIAQECQVPLAAIMLLRHSNANVQDLRRHGVSVEEYTAIQPIESKYDFFHPHKERIHIVVVIVDDLIFRPFRVTGIEAEGTEFSIGSEAFRRFKSEENSKPWLCRRFSLQPLPSTAIGLRIRGWELSRTRTPVQRLGSAFFNEIAVGISASAESLSEQVRT
;
A
#
# COMPACT_ATOMS: atom_id res chain seq x y z
N MET A 1 1.42 5.39 17.49
CA MET A 1 2.18 6.29 16.58
C MET A 1 1.44 6.34 15.26
N GLN A 2 1.30 7.51 14.64
CA GLN A 2 0.63 7.61 13.33
C GLN A 2 1.50 6.97 12.25
N LEU A 3 0.90 6.14 11.39
CA LEU A 3 1.62 5.37 10.39
C LEU A 3 2.30 6.28 9.37
N ALA A 4 1.58 7.28 8.85
CA ALA A 4 2.12 8.18 7.85
C ALA A 4 3.31 9.01 8.39
N GLU A 5 3.24 9.43 9.66
CA GLU A 5 4.34 10.16 10.32
C GLU A 5 5.58 9.29 10.52
N LEU A 6 5.40 8.05 10.99
CA LEU A 6 6.49 7.08 11.09
C LEU A 6 7.19 6.90 9.75
N ILE A 7 6.42 6.66 8.69
CA ILE A 7 6.98 6.41 7.35
C ILE A 7 7.64 7.67 6.79
N ALA A 8 7.07 8.85 7.02
CA ALA A 8 7.68 10.12 6.65
C ALA A 8 9.05 10.33 7.31
N GLN A 9 9.16 10.00 8.60
CA GLN A 9 10.41 10.10 9.35
C GLN A 9 11.45 9.08 8.85
N GLU A 10 11.07 7.80 8.70
CA GLU A 10 11.98 6.75 8.25
C GLU A 10 12.47 6.98 6.81
N CYS A 11 11.61 7.48 5.94
CA CYS A 11 11.90 7.63 4.52
C CYS A 11 12.35 9.04 4.13
N GLN A 12 12.30 10.01 5.05
CA GLN A 12 12.61 11.42 4.82
C GLN A 12 11.81 12.04 3.65
N VAL A 13 10.49 11.81 3.65
CA VAL A 13 9.57 12.36 2.63
C VAL A 13 8.43 13.16 3.30
N PRO A 14 7.84 14.16 2.62
CA PRO A 14 6.66 14.84 3.15
C PRO A 14 5.45 13.90 3.20
N LEU A 15 4.55 14.12 4.16
CA LEU A 15 3.30 13.34 4.32
C LEU A 15 2.47 13.29 3.03
N ALA A 16 2.47 14.38 2.25
CA ALA A 16 1.73 14.48 0.99
C ALA A 16 2.21 13.48 -0.08
N ALA A 17 3.48 13.04 0.00
CA ALA A 17 4.08 12.08 -0.91
C ALA A 17 3.89 10.61 -0.46
N ILE A 18 3.09 10.38 0.59
CA ILE A 18 2.79 9.04 1.12
C ILE A 18 1.36 8.65 0.76
N MET A 19 1.20 7.43 0.26
CA MET A 19 -0.10 6.78 0.12
C MET A 19 -0.18 5.57 1.05
N LEU A 20 -1.31 5.40 1.72
CA LEU A 20 -1.66 4.16 2.41
C LEU A 20 -2.64 3.39 1.53
N LEU A 21 -2.29 2.15 1.19
CA LEU A 21 -3.05 1.30 0.28
C LEU A 21 -3.38 -0.02 0.97
N ARG A 22 -4.67 -0.24 1.23
CA ARG A 22 -5.20 -1.48 1.79
C ARG A 22 -5.80 -2.33 0.68
N HIS A 23 -5.23 -3.52 0.49
CA HIS A 23 -5.81 -4.52 -0.41
C HIS A 23 -6.93 -5.29 0.29
N SER A 24 -7.95 -5.67 -0.46
CA SER A 24 -9.02 -6.54 0.04
C SER A 24 -8.44 -7.93 0.37
N ASN A 25 -8.77 -8.49 1.53
CA ASN A 25 -8.33 -9.83 1.92
C ASN A 25 -8.81 -10.88 0.90
N ALA A 26 -10.01 -10.71 0.34
CA ALA A 26 -10.52 -11.59 -0.71
C ALA A 26 -9.63 -11.54 -1.96
N ASN A 27 -9.34 -10.32 -2.46
CA ASN A 27 -8.47 -10.15 -3.63
C ASN A 27 -7.07 -10.72 -3.36
N VAL A 28 -6.50 -10.53 -2.17
CA VAL A 28 -5.19 -11.09 -1.83
C VAL A 28 -5.21 -12.62 -1.83
N GLN A 29 -6.28 -13.24 -1.33
CA GLN A 29 -6.43 -14.70 -1.40
C GLN A 29 -6.53 -15.18 -2.84
N ASP A 30 -7.29 -14.50 -3.68
CA ASP A 30 -7.44 -14.84 -5.10
C ASP A 30 -6.13 -14.65 -5.87
N LEU A 31 -5.45 -13.51 -5.69
CA LEU A 31 -4.11 -13.27 -6.25
C LEU A 31 -3.15 -14.42 -5.94
N ARG A 32 -3.12 -14.88 -4.68
CA ARG A 32 -2.29 -16.00 -4.25
C ARG A 32 -2.67 -17.31 -4.95
N ARG A 33 -3.96 -17.57 -5.19
CA ARG A 33 -4.42 -18.77 -5.94
C ARG A 33 -3.91 -18.79 -7.38
N HIS A 34 -3.72 -17.63 -8.00
CA HIS A 34 -3.17 -17.52 -9.36
C HIS A 34 -1.64 -17.40 -9.40
N GLY A 35 -0.96 -17.37 -8.26
CA GLY A 35 0.49 -17.18 -8.18
C GLY A 35 0.93 -15.74 -8.44
N VAL A 36 0.03 -14.77 -8.26
CA VAL A 36 0.33 -13.34 -8.37
C VAL A 36 0.81 -12.81 -7.03
N SER A 37 1.87 -11.99 -7.05
CA SER A 37 2.39 -11.37 -5.84
C SER A 37 1.63 -10.09 -5.49
N VAL A 38 1.63 -9.73 -4.20
CA VAL A 38 1.04 -8.47 -3.73
C VAL A 38 1.78 -7.27 -4.32
N GLU A 39 3.09 -7.40 -4.57
CA GLU A 39 3.92 -6.39 -5.22
C GLU A 39 3.49 -6.14 -6.66
N GLU A 40 3.26 -7.19 -7.46
CA GLU A 40 2.79 -7.00 -8.84
C GLU A 40 1.41 -6.31 -8.87
N TYR A 41 0.50 -6.73 -7.99
CA TYR A 41 -0.82 -6.09 -7.84
C TYR A 41 -0.74 -4.64 -7.36
N THR A 42 0.25 -4.31 -6.54
CA THR A 42 0.52 -2.93 -6.12
C THR A 42 1.19 -2.12 -7.24
N ALA A 43 2.01 -2.74 -8.08
CA ALA A 43 2.72 -2.07 -9.16
C ALA A 43 1.79 -1.64 -10.29
N ILE A 44 0.73 -2.41 -10.57
CA ILE A 44 -0.19 -2.13 -11.68
C ILE A 44 -1.37 -1.31 -11.16
N GLN A 45 -1.43 -0.02 -11.52
CA GLN A 45 -2.50 0.88 -11.08
C GLN A 45 -3.23 1.54 -12.26
N PRO A 46 -4.56 1.68 -12.21
CA PRO A 46 -5.32 2.38 -13.25
C PRO A 46 -4.94 3.86 -13.32
N ILE A 47 -4.72 4.37 -14.53
CA ILE A 47 -4.37 5.77 -14.81
C ILE A 47 -5.54 6.69 -14.38
N GLU A 48 -5.20 7.88 -13.85
CA GLU A 48 -6.18 8.91 -13.44
C GLU A 48 -7.16 8.44 -12.35
N SER A 49 -6.84 7.34 -11.66
CA SER A 49 -7.64 6.83 -10.56
C SER A 49 -7.09 7.28 -9.20
N LYS A 50 -7.85 7.05 -8.12
CA LYS A 50 -7.35 7.26 -6.76
C LYS A 50 -6.06 6.48 -6.45
N TYR A 51 -5.83 5.36 -7.15
CA TYR A 51 -4.67 4.50 -6.98
C TYR A 51 -3.44 4.95 -7.79
N ASP A 52 -3.60 5.85 -8.78
CA ASP A 52 -2.51 6.29 -9.66
C ASP A 52 -1.45 7.10 -8.89
N PHE A 53 -0.27 6.53 -8.69
CA PHE A 53 0.79 7.20 -7.92
C PHE A 53 1.22 8.54 -8.55
N PHE A 54 1.14 8.66 -9.88
CA PHE A 54 1.50 9.88 -10.62
C PHE A 54 0.26 10.57 -11.21
N HIS A 55 -0.86 10.54 -10.47
CA HIS A 55 -2.10 11.19 -10.87
C HIS A 55 -1.87 12.68 -11.23
N PRO A 56 -2.35 13.17 -12.39
CA PRO A 56 -1.98 14.49 -12.92
C PRO A 56 -2.44 15.68 -12.06
N HIS A 57 -3.49 15.50 -11.26
CA HIS A 57 -4.06 16.54 -10.40
C HIS A 57 -3.86 16.32 -8.89
N LYS A 58 -2.95 15.43 -8.49
CA LYS A 58 -2.67 15.15 -7.08
C LYS A 58 -1.16 15.15 -6.85
N GLU A 59 -0.77 15.33 -5.60
CA GLU A 59 0.63 15.17 -5.21
C GLU A 59 1.15 13.80 -5.63
N ARG A 60 2.37 13.80 -6.16
CA ARG A 60 3.06 12.59 -6.59
C ARG A 60 3.38 11.72 -5.38
N ILE A 61 3.04 10.44 -5.46
CA ILE A 61 3.37 9.49 -4.42
C ILE A 61 4.78 8.97 -4.62
N HIS A 62 5.62 9.17 -3.61
CA HIS A 62 6.98 8.64 -3.54
C HIS A 62 7.03 7.34 -2.74
N ILE A 63 6.21 7.21 -1.70
CA ILE A 63 6.12 6.01 -0.87
C ILE A 63 4.68 5.51 -0.84
N VAL A 64 4.49 4.24 -1.18
CA VAL A 64 3.22 3.52 -0.97
C VAL A 64 3.40 2.51 0.16
N VAL A 65 2.55 2.59 1.18
CA VAL A 65 2.51 1.64 2.29
C VAL A 65 1.40 0.65 2.01
N VAL A 66 1.77 -0.61 1.77
CA VAL A 66 0.81 -1.67 1.45
C VAL A 66 0.37 -2.36 2.74
N ILE A 67 -0.94 -2.55 2.86
CA ILE A 67 -1.62 -3.14 4.00
C ILE A 67 -2.41 -4.36 3.51
N VAL A 68 -2.23 -5.49 4.19
CA VAL A 68 -2.87 -6.77 3.90
C VAL A 68 -3.30 -7.40 5.21
N ASP A 69 -4.52 -7.92 5.30
CA ASP A 69 -5.03 -8.56 6.51
C ASP A 69 -4.90 -7.68 7.78
N ASP A 70 -5.07 -6.36 7.60
CA ASP A 70 -4.88 -5.32 8.63
C ASP A 70 -3.49 -5.29 9.28
N LEU A 71 -2.50 -5.85 8.59
CA LEU A 71 -1.08 -5.77 8.92
C LEU A 71 -0.36 -4.94 7.85
N ILE A 72 0.67 -4.20 8.25
CA ILE A 72 1.58 -3.57 7.30
C ILE A 72 2.34 -4.68 6.57
N PHE A 73 2.08 -4.83 5.27
CA PHE A 73 2.83 -5.75 4.44
C PHE A 73 4.24 -5.21 4.21
N ARG A 74 4.33 -4.03 3.57
CA ARG A 74 5.61 -3.36 3.30
C ARG A 74 5.41 -1.94 2.74
N PRO A 75 6.29 -0.98 3.07
CA PRO A 75 6.45 0.26 2.30
C PRO A 75 7.32 0.05 1.06
N PHE A 76 6.91 0.62 -0.06
CA PHE A 76 7.66 0.65 -1.31
C PHE A 76 7.95 2.07 -1.73
N ARG A 77 9.18 2.32 -2.19
CA ARG A 77 9.51 3.52 -2.96
C ARG A 77 9.05 3.35 -4.41
N VAL A 78 8.29 4.32 -4.89
CA VAL A 78 7.85 4.41 -6.29
C VAL A 78 8.92 5.16 -7.07
N THR A 79 9.70 4.45 -7.90
CA THR A 79 10.87 5.03 -8.57
C THR A 79 10.56 5.54 -9.98
N GLY A 80 9.53 5.01 -10.63
CA GLY A 80 9.15 5.41 -11.99
C GLY A 80 8.04 4.56 -12.58
N ILE A 81 7.71 4.82 -13.85
CA ILE A 81 6.79 4.02 -14.65
C ILE A 81 7.65 3.10 -15.54
N GLU A 82 7.41 1.79 -15.47
CA GLU A 82 8.08 0.77 -16.29
C GLU A 82 7.35 0.57 -17.62
N ALA A 83 6.02 0.60 -17.60
CA ALA A 83 5.18 0.39 -18.76
C ALA A 83 3.80 1.04 -18.59
N GLU A 84 3.17 1.39 -19.70
CA GLU A 84 1.76 1.78 -19.79
C GLU A 84 1.04 0.84 -20.76
N GLY A 85 -0.25 0.58 -20.50
CA GLY A 85 -1.06 -0.27 -21.35
C GLY A 85 -2.30 -0.73 -20.61
N THR A 86 -2.88 -1.84 -21.02
CA THR A 86 -3.94 -2.47 -20.22
C THR A 86 -3.33 -3.39 -19.17
N GLU A 87 -4.08 -3.68 -18.11
CA GLU A 87 -3.71 -4.72 -17.15
C GLU A 87 -3.40 -6.09 -17.80
N PHE A 88 -3.95 -6.36 -18.98
CA PHE A 88 -3.62 -7.56 -19.77
C PHE A 88 -2.29 -7.45 -20.53
N SER A 89 -1.91 -6.26 -21.00
CA SER A 89 -0.68 -6.09 -21.79
C SER A 89 0.58 -5.91 -20.93
N ILE A 90 0.44 -5.41 -19.69
CA ILE A 90 1.59 -5.10 -18.80
C ILE A 90 1.72 -6.03 -17.59
N GLY A 91 0.72 -6.86 -17.32
CA GLY A 91 0.75 -7.87 -16.26
C GLY A 91 1.45 -9.15 -16.69
N SER A 92 1.96 -9.90 -15.71
CA SER A 92 2.41 -11.28 -15.91
C SER A 92 1.28 -12.17 -16.41
N GLU A 93 1.62 -13.37 -16.89
CA GLU A 93 0.62 -14.37 -17.26
C GLU A 93 -0.27 -14.79 -16.08
N ALA A 94 0.30 -14.88 -14.87
CA ALA A 94 -0.46 -15.10 -13.64
C ALA A 94 -1.45 -13.95 -13.40
N PHE A 95 -1.00 -12.70 -13.56
CA PHE A 95 -1.83 -11.51 -13.39
C PHE A 95 -3.00 -11.49 -14.38
N ARG A 96 -2.73 -11.80 -15.64
CA ARG A 96 -3.76 -11.89 -16.69
C ARG A 96 -4.85 -12.90 -16.35
N ARG A 97 -4.47 -14.09 -15.86
CA ARG A 97 -5.42 -15.13 -15.45
C ARG A 97 -6.30 -14.64 -14.31
N PHE A 98 -5.70 -14.08 -13.26
CA PHE A 98 -6.43 -13.46 -12.16
C PHE A 98 -7.43 -12.40 -12.64
N LYS A 99 -7.00 -11.46 -13.51
CA LYS A 99 -7.87 -10.40 -14.04
C LYS A 99 -8.98 -10.89 -14.96
N SER A 100 -8.76 -11.98 -15.70
CA SER A 100 -9.77 -12.55 -16.59
C SER A 100 -10.97 -13.12 -15.84
N GLU A 101 -10.77 -13.58 -14.60
CA GLU A 101 -11.84 -14.12 -13.75
C GLU A 101 -12.69 -13.04 -13.10
N GLU A 102 -12.16 -11.81 -12.92
CA GLU A 102 -12.94 -10.67 -12.42
C GLU A 102 -13.99 -10.16 -13.43
N ASN A 103 -13.97 -10.64 -14.69
CA ASN A 103 -14.87 -10.28 -15.78
C ASN A 103 -15.07 -8.75 -15.95
N SER A 104 -14.01 -7.99 -15.64
CA SER A 104 -13.99 -6.53 -15.71
C SER A 104 -13.51 -6.07 -17.09
N LYS A 105 -14.05 -4.95 -17.58
CA LYS A 105 -13.50 -4.29 -18.77
C LYS A 105 -12.01 -3.95 -18.56
N PRO A 106 -11.16 -4.08 -19.58
CA PRO A 106 -9.76 -3.67 -19.48
C PRO A 106 -9.63 -2.20 -19.09
N TRP A 107 -8.87 -1.92 -18.04
CA TRP A 107 -8.49 -0.57 -17.63
C TRP A 107 -7.15 -0.19 -18.24
N LEU A 108 -7.01 1.08 -18.60
CA LEU A 108 -5.70 1.67 -18.91
C LEU A 108 -4.93 1.86 -17.60
N CYS A 109 -3.73 1.31 -17.54
CA CYS A 109 -2.93 1.16 -16.33
C CYS A 109 -1.47 1.56 -16.58
N ARG A 110 -0.81 1.92 -15.49
CA ARG A 110 0.66 2.01 -15.37
C ARG A 110 1.18 0.87 -14.54
N ARG A 111 2.30 0.30 -14.96
CA ARG A 111 3.14 -0.55 -14.12
C ARG A 111 4.24 0.32 -13.53
N PHE A 112 4.22 0.51 -12.22
CA PHE A 112 5.22 1.27 -11.49
C PHE A 112 6.37 0.37 -11.03
N SER A 113 7.58 0.91 -11.09
CA SER A 113 8.74 0.27 -10.48
C SER A 113 8.71 0.51 -8.97
N LEU A 114 8.65 -0.58 -8.20
CA LEU A 114 8.51 -0.56 -6.75
C LEU A 114 9.76 -1.14 -6.09
N GLN A 115 10.47 -0.31 -5.34
CA GLN A 115 11.61 -0.75 -4.54
C GLN A 115 11.16 -0.99 -3.10
N PRO A 116 11.30 -2.20 -2.54
CA PRO A 116 10.95 -2.47 -1.15
C PRO A 116 11.84 -1.65 -0.21
N LEU A 117 11.25 -1.08 0.83
CA LEU A 117 11.96 -0.37 1.88
C LEU A 117 11.94 -1.14 3.20
N PRO A 118 13.04 -1.13 3.97
CA PRO A 118 13.00 -1.55 5.36
C PRO A 118 12.15 -0.54 6.15
N SER A 119 11.43 -1.03 7.15
CA SER A 119 10.65 -0.18 8.06
C SER A 119 10.35 -0.94 9.32
N THR A 120 10.34 -0.23 10.45
CA THR A 120 9.88 -0.81 11.73
C THR A 120 8.38 -1.09 11.73
N ALA A 121 7.64 -0.55 10.75
CA ALA A 121 6.21 -0.74 10.62
C ALA A 121 5.81 -2.14 10.15
N ILE A 122 6.71 -2.86 9.48
CA ILE A 122 6.40 -4.14 8.82
C ILE A 122 5.86 -5.15 9.82
N GLY A 123 4.72 -5.76 9.50
CA GLY A 123 4.03 -6.74 10.35
C GLY A 123 3.22 -6.15 11.50
N LEU A 124 3.28 -4.83 11.75
CA LEU A 124 2.46 -4.21 12.78
C LEU A 124 0.99 -4.17 12.34
N ARG A 125 0.09 -4.35 13.31
CA ARG A 125 -1.34 -4.19 13.09
C ARG A 125 -1.71 -2.72 13.01
N ILE A 126 -2.51 -2.37 12.00
CA ILE A 126 -3.06 -1.03 11.89
C ILE A 126 -4.26 -0.85 12.82
N ARG A 127 -4.48 0.40 13.24
CA ARG A 127 -5.69 0.89 13.92
C ARG A 127 -6.20 2.15 13.24
N GLY A 128 -7.48 2.48 13.39
CA GLY A 128 -8.15 3.64 12.77
C GLY A 128 -8.77 3.35 11.38
N TRP A 129 -8.60 2.13 10.87
CA TRP A 129 -9.17 1.64 9.61
C TRP A 129 -10.22 0.52 9.83
N GLU A 130 -10.60 0.23 11.08
CA GLU A 130 -11.51 -0.89 11.39
C GLU A 130 -13.00 -0.59 11.12
N LEU A 131 -13.75 -1.68 10.84
CA LEU A 131 -15.21 -1.90 10.88
C LEU A 131 -16.16 -1.02 10.03
N SER A 132 -15.94 0.29 9.86
CA SER A 132 -16.86 1.18 9.11
C SER A 132 -16.23 1.88 7.90
N ARG A 133 -14.89 1.83 7.78
CA ARG A 133 -14.10 2.60 6.80
C ARG A 133 -13.47 1.76 5.68
N THR A 134 -13.81 0.48 5.62
CA THR A 134 -13.31 -0.51 4.65
C THR A 134 -13.58 -0.17 3.18
N ARG A 135 -14.52 0.74 2.88
CA ARG A 135 -14.88 1.15 1.50
C ARG A 135 -13.88 2.12 0.85
N THR A 136 -12.94 2.68 1.62
CA THR A 136 -11.91 3.59 1.12
C THR A 136 -10.53 2.91 1.21
N PRO A 137 -10.15 2.06 0.24
CA PRO A 137 -8.90 1.28 0.27
C PRO A 137 -7.64 2.14 0.09
N VAL A 138 -7.80 3.41 -0.30
CA VAL A 138 -6.70 4.34 -0.52
C VAL A 138 -6.88 5.53 0.41
N GLN A 139 -5.82 5.91 1.11
CA GLN A 139 -5.73 7.16 1.84
C GLN A 139 -4.50 7.94 1.38
N ARG A 140 -4.70 9.22 1.10
CA ARG A 140 -3.67 10.23 0.86
C ARG A 140 -3.85 11.37 1.85
N LEU A 141 -2.86 12.24 1.98
CA LEU A 141 -3.04 13.49 2.73
C LEU A 141 -4.29 14.24 2.25
N GLY A 142 -5.14 14.68 3.18
CA GLY A 142 -6.45 15.28 2.92
C GLY A 142 -7.61 14.30 2.74
N SER A 143 -7.35 12.99 2.74
CA SER A 143 -8.40 11.97 2.84
C SER A 143 -8.97 11.93 4.25
N ALA A 144 -10.23 11.46 4.38
CA ALA A 144 -11.04 11.60 5.58
C ALA A 144 -10.37 11.15 6.89
N PHE A 145 -9.47 10.15 6.86
CA PHE A 145 -8.85 9.63 8.08
C PHE A 145 -7.37 9.24 7.89
N PHE A 146 -6.68 9.82 6.91
CA PHE A 146 -5.26 9.56 6.67
C PHE A 146 -4.39 9.76 7.92
N ASN A 147 -4.68 10.82 8.69
CA ASN A 147 -3.96 11.18 9.93
C ASN A 147 -4.44 10.39 11.16
N GLU A 148 -5.44 9.51 11.02
CA GLU A 148 -5.99 8.73 12.13
C GLU A 148 -5.46 7.28 12.15
N ILE A 149 -4.75 6.87 11.08
CA ILE A 149 -4.27 5.51 10.92
C ILE A 149 -2.98 5.34 11.70
N ALA A 150 -3.05 4.55 12.75
CA ALA A 150 -1.95 4.31 13.67
C ALA A 150 -1.47 2.86 13.61
N VAL A 151 -0.25 2.63 14.08
CA VAL A 151 0.30 1.30 14.35
C VAL A 151 0.71 1.18 15.82
N GLY A 152 0.60 -0.04 16.36
CA GLY A 152 1.09 -0.35 17.71
C GLY A 152 2.61 -0.36 17.75
N ILE A 153 3.23 0.08 18.85
CA ILE A 153 4.68 -0.05 19.03
C ILE A 153 4.98 -1.53 19.29
N SER A 154 5.93 -2.13 18.56
CA SER A 154 6.36 -3.51 18.84
C SER A 154 6.81 -3.63 20.29
N ALA A 155 6.32 -4.65 21.00
CA ALA A 155 6.56 -4.89 22.43
C ALA A 155 8.06 -5.05 22.80
N SER A 156 8.98 -5.12 21.84
CA SER A 156 10.42 -5.09 22.10
C SER A 156 10.91 -3.79 22.72
N ALA A 157 10.15 -2.69 22.63
CA ALA A 157 10.48 -1.41 23.28
C ALA A 157 9.95 -1.29 24.71
N GLU A 158 8.95 -2.09 25.11
CA GLU A 158 8.40 -2.06 26.49
C GLU A 158 9.28 -2.82 27.48
N SER A 159 10.04 -3.84 27.03
CA SER A 159 10.91 -4.62 27.93
C SER A 159 12.16 -3.88 28.44
N LEU A 160 12.54 -2.76 27.81
CA LEU A 160 13.74 -1.99 28.20
C LEU A 160 13.43 -0.82 29.16
N SER A 161 12.17 -0.41 29.31
CA SER A 161 11.78 0.63 30.27
C SER A 161 11.36 0.08 31.64
N GLU A 162 11.02 -1.22 31.73
CA GLU A 162 10.73 -1.87 33.02
C GLU A 162 11.98 -2.37 33.76
N GLN A 163 13.10 -2.63 33.07
CA GLN A 163 14.34 -3.10 33.72
C GLN A 163 15.22 -2.00 34.35
N VAL A 164 14.86 -0.72 34.20
CA VAL A 164 15.60 0.40 34.83
C VAL A 164 14.92 0.85 36.14
N ARG A 165 13.87 0.15 36.59
CA ARG A 165 13.10 0.48 37.81
C ARG A 165 13.06 -0.62 38.88
N THR A 166 13.95 -1.59 38.82
CA THR A 166 14.20 -2.58 39.90
C THR A 166 15.66 -2.56 40.29
#